data_AF-A0A484IF13-F1
#
_entry.id   AF-A0A484IF13-F1
#
_cell.length_a   1.000
_cell.length_b   1.000
_cell.length_c   1.000
_cell.angle_alpha   90.00
_cell.angle_beta   90.00
_cell.angle_gamma   90.00
#
_symmetry.space_group_name_H-M   'P 1'
#
loop_
_entity.id
_entity.type
_entity.pdbx_description
1 polymer ?
#
loop_
_entity_poly.entity_id
_entity_poly.type
_entity_poly.pdbx_seq_one_letter_code
_entity_poly.pdbx_strand_id
1 'polypeptide(L)' 'MFIEDEDNLTLIDPGFLAQIPVLEKYLQNIGYDIKNVKRIILTHVHVDHAQAANEVKR' A
#
# COMPACT_ATOMS: atom_id res chain seq x y z
N MET A 1 -5.47 -4.24 0.49
CA MET A 1 -5.16 -5.62 0.96
C MET A 1 -3.65 -5.82 0.84
N PHE A 2 -3.01 -6.70 1.62
CA PHE A 2 -1.57 -6.98 1.44
C PHE A 2 -1.26 -8.47 1.51
N ILE A 3 -0.07 -8.82 1.00
CA ILE A 3 0.53 -10.15 1.07
C ILE A 3 1.97 -9.97 1.57
N GLU A 4 2.42 -10.85 2.45
CA GLU A 4 3.79 -10.91 2.95
C GLU A 4 4.53 -12.13 2.40
N ASP A 5 5.82 -11.96 2.10
CA ASP A 5 6.76 -13.00 1.67
C ASP A 5 8.17 -12.64 2.14
N GLU A 6 8.73 -13.37 3.10
CA GLU A 6 10.09 -13.15 3.65
C GLU A 6 10.39 -11.65 3.91
N ASP A 7 9.57 -10.98 4.73
CA ASP A 7 9.63 -9.54 5.05
C ASP A 7 9.36 -8.56 3.88
N ASN A 8 8.98 -9.06 2.70
CA ASN A 8 8.61 -8.24 1.56
C ASN A 8 7.09 -8.03 1.51
N LEU A 9 6.67 -6.81 1.83
CA LEU A 9 5.27 -6.43 1.78
C LEU A 9 4.85 -6.12 0.33
N THR A 10 3.80 -6.78 -0.13
CA THR A 10 3.14 -6.51 -1.42
C THR A 10 1.76 -5.91 -1.15
N LEU A 11 1.54 -4.68 -1.62
CA LEU A 11 0.27 -3.97 -1.46
C LEU A 11 -0.61 -4.19 -2.69
N ILE A 12 -1.89 -4.49 -2.46
CA ILE A 12 -2.92 -4.58 -3.50
C ILE A 12 -3.85 -3.38 -3.34
N ASP A 13 -3.90 -2.55 -4.39
CA ASP A 13 -4.67 -1.29 -4.50
C ASP A 13 -4.43 -0.31 -3.33
N PRO A 14 -3.54 0.67 -3.49
CA PRO A 14 -3.28 1.69 -2.47
C PRO A 14 -4.40 2.72 -2.31
N GLY A 15 -5.29 2.83 -3.31
CA GLY A 15 -6.47 3.69 -3.25
C GLY A 15 -6.19 5.17 -3.49
N PHE A 16 -6.91 6.03 -2.77
CA PHE A 16 -6.78 7.49 -2.84
C PHE A 16 -5.64 8.01 -1.96
N LEU A 17 -5.05 9.17 -2.34
CA LEU A 17 -4.02 9.84 -1.52
C LEU A 17 -4.49 10.12 -0.09
N ALA A 18 -5.75 10.52 0.08
CA ALA A 18 -6.35 10.81 1.38
C ALA A 18 -6.39 9.58 2.32
N GLN A 19 -6.25 8.36 1.77
CA GLN A 19 -6.26 7.12 2.54
C GLN A 19 -4.87 6.69 3.01
N ILE A 20 -3.78 7.33 2.56
CA ILE A 20 -2.42 7.00 2.97
C ILE A 20 -2.25 6.98 4.50
N PRO A 21 -2.70 7.98 5.28
CA PRO A 21 -2.56 7.95 6.73
C PRO A 21 -3.31 6.79 7.39
N VAL A 22 -4.43 6.36 6.80
CA VAL A 22 -5.21 5.21 7.28
C VAL A 22 -4.45 3.91 6.98
N LEU A 23 -3.87 3.80 5.78
CA LEU A 23 -3.03 2.66 5.39
C LEU A 23 -1.78 2.56 6.26
N GLU A 24 -1.07 3.65 6.50
CA GLU A 24 0.10 3.70 7.38
C GLU A 24 -0.25 3.22 8.79
N LYS A 25 -1.34 3.75 9.37
CA LYS A 25 -1.80 3.34 10.70
C LYS A 25 -2.20 1.86 10.72
N TYR A 26 -2.85 1.37 9.68
CA TYR A 26 -3.21 -0.04 9.56
C TYR A 26 -1.96 -0.93 9.55
N LEU A 27 -0.96 -0.61 8.72
CA LEU A 27 0.30 -1.35 8.63
C LEU A 27 1.05 -1.32 9.97
N GLN A 28 1.13 -0.17 10.62
CA GLN A 28 1.77 -0.02 11.93
C GLN A 28 1.11 -0.91 12.99
N ASN A 29 -0.23 -0.97 13.02
CA ASN A 29 -0.96 -1.78 13.99
C ASN A 29 -0.71 -3.30 13.84
N ILE A 30 -0.28 -3.74 12.66
CA ILE A 30 0.03 -5.14 12.37
C ILE A 30 1.55 -5.40 12.28
N GLY A 31 2.39 -4.42 12.63
CA GLY A 31 3.84 -4.58 12.75
C GLY A 31 4.68 -4.19 11.52
N TYR A 32 4.09 -3.58 10.48
CA TYR A 32 4.82 -3.09 9.31
C TYR A 32 4.89 -1.56 9.24
N ASP A 33 5.94 -1.06 8.63
CA ASP A 33 6.03 0.31 8.14
C ASP A 33 5.64 0.34 6.65
N ILE A 34 5.07 1.45 6.17
CA ILE A 34 4.76 1.62 4.74
C ILE A 34 6.01 1.48 3.86
N LYS A 35 7.21 1.77 4.39
CA LYS A 35 8.52 1.55 3.74
C LYS A 35 8.87 0.07 3.51
N ASN A 36 8.17 -0.85 4.18
CA ASN A 36 8.30 -2.27 3.91
C ASN A 36 7.65 -2.67 2.57
N VAL A 37 6.77 -1.85 1.99
CA VAL A 37 6.13 -2.11 0.69
C VAL A 37 7.18 -2.13 -0.41
N LYS A 38 7.43 -3.32 -0.99
CA LYS A 38 8.36 -3.50 -2.13
C LYS A 38 7.66 -3.59 -3.47
N ARG A 39 6.39 -3.98 -3.45
CA ARG A 39 5.59 -4.26 -4.64
C ARG A 39 4.19 -3.67 -4.46
N ILE A 40 3.65 -3.11 -5.53
CA ILE A 40 2.26 -2.66 -5.61
C ILE A 40 1.63 -3.37 -6.81
N ILE A 41 0.52 -4.05 -6.58
CA ILE A 41 -0.31 -4.67 -7.62
C ILE A 41 -1.60 -3.86 -7.71
N LEU A 42 -1.90 -3.38 -8.93
CA LEU A 42 -3.15 -2.70 -9.23
C LEU A 42 -4.12 -3.70 -9.85
N THR A 43 -5.33 -3.81 -9.32
CA THR A 43 -6.36 -4.66 -9.91
C THR A 43 -6.80 -4.13 -11.28
N HIS A 44 -6.93 -2.82 -11.39
CA HIS A 44 -7.19 -2.06 -12.60
C HIS A 44 -6.82 -0.58 -12.40
N VAL A 45 -6.85 0.22 -13.47
CA VAL A 45 -6.34 1.60 -13.46
C VAL A 45 -7.48 2.61 -13.44
N HIS A 46 -8.20 2.64 -12.32
CA HIS A 46 -9.09 3.75 -11.96
C HIS A 46 -8.52 4.53 -10.77
N VAL A 47 -8.95 5.79 -10.62
CA VAL A 47 -8.40 6.73 -9.65
C VAL A 47 -8.54 6.25 -8.21
N ASP A 48 -9.65 5.59 -7.90
CA ASP A 48 -10.00 5.04 -6.60
C ASP A 48 -9.14 3.83 -6.19
N HIS A 49 -8.34 3.29 -7.11
CA HIS A 49 -7.41 2.18 -6.85
C HIS A 49 -5.95 2.61 -6.97
N ALA A 50 -5.63 3.47 -7.94
CA ALA A 50 -4.25 3.71 -8.38
C ALA A 50 -3.63 5.02 -7.89
N GLN A 51 -4.41 5.99 -7.41
CA GLN A 51 -3.91 7.35 -7.18
C GLN A 51 -2.75 7.41 -6.17
N ALA A 52 -2.81 6.61 -5.10
CA ALA A 52 -1.78 6.58 -4.06
C ALA A 52 -0.54 5.73 -4.40
N ALA A 53 -0.53 5.02 -5.54
CA ALA A 53 0.56 4.10 -5.87
C ALA A 53 1.93 4.77 -5.96
N ASN A 54 1.99 5.97 -6.53
CA ASN A 54 3.25 6.70 -6.66
C ASN A 54 3.74 7.26 -5.33
N GLU A 55 2.86 7.65 -4.41
CA GLU A 55 3.29 8.14 -3.10
C GLU A 55 3.77 7.01 -2.19
N VAL A 56 3.14 5.83 -2.24
CA VAL A 56 3.57 4.66 -1.46
C VAL A 56 4.94 4.14 -1.89
N LYS A 57 5.33 4.33 -3.16
CA LYS A 57 6.60 3.84 -3.72
C LYS A 57 7.79 4.80 -3.51
N ARG A 58 7.60 5.95 -2.88
CA ARG A 58 8.69 6.92 -2.64
C ARG A 58 9.60 6.48 -1.50
#